data_AF-A0A0S8EC98-F1
#
_entry.id   AF-A0A0S8EC98-F1
#
_cell.length_a   1.000
_cell.length_b   1.000
_cell.length_c   1.000
_cell.angle_alpha   90.00
_cell.angle_beta   90.00
_cell.angle_gamma   90.00
#
_symmetry.space_group_name_H-M   'P 1'
#
loop_
_entity.id
_entity.type
_entity.pdbx_description
1 polymer ?
#
loop_
_entity_poly.entity_id
_entity_poly.type
_entity_poly.pdbx_seq_one_letter_code
_entity_poly.pdbx_strand_id
1 'polypeptide(L)'
;MRRTRAGQFVVAACRCSAQIVKILNRQSVVFLCCLAVLSMWAWGCSAWFSQAGAKNLSFEQMLSSPYDGANLKTSLTLDVLGKIQRSQGELAPHFMGAELLSQSDSVVASSAQSEDGRRIWFNMVAFHEFRLNVIRKYFFVADDTGPTLRGKSRRGLRFDCAMVLPNEIIEKSYADDSERQIAVLKYIRESLRKDLNELGAGATGQNDNTLNVCGLLMNQTFEMILRRVDSSPAVVAALSQPDGFEFDHITFDKGTVRMVAGGDTAAVKILFGVFAPREQ
;
A
#
# COMPACT_ATOMS: atom_id res chain seq x y z
N MET A 1 12.56 35.50 53.79
CA MET A 1 11.97 36.84 54.03
C MET A 1 12.60 37.85 53.08
N ARG A 2 11.83 38.85 52.59
CA ARG A 2 12.12 39.91 51.56
C ARG A 2 11.97 39.39 50.11
N ARG A 3 10.89 39.63 49.33
CA ARG A 3 10.01 40.79 49.00
C ARG A 3 10.70 41.90 48.16
N THR A 4 10.48 41.81 46.84
CA THR A 4 10.08 42.82 45.83
C THR A 4 10.61 44.26 45.91
N ARG A 5 11.01 44.81 44.74
CA ARG A 5 10.42 46.03 44.14
C ARG A 5 10.82 46.24 42.67
N ALA A 6 9.81 46.46 41.83
CA ALA A 6 9.89 46.97 40.47
C ALA A 6 9.86 48.51 40.51
N GLY A 7 10.60 49.15 39.60
CA GLY A 7 10.66 50.60 39.44
C GLY A 7 9.56 51.12 38.51
N GLN A 8 8.90 52.19 38.95
CA GLN A 8 8.00 53.04 38.18
C GLN A 8 8.79 54.19 37.55
N PHE A 9 8.48 54.53 36.30
CA PHE A 9 8.78 55.84 35.71
C PHE A 9 7.46 56.55 35.37
N VAL A 10 7.39 57.81 35.79
CA VAL A 10 6.30 58.77 35.57
C VAL A 10 6.85 59.89 34.69
N VAL A 11 6.16 60.28 33.63
CA VAL A 11 6.21 61.65 33.08
C VAL A 11 4.81 62.08 32.65
N ALA A 12 4.46 63.29 33.10
CA ALA A 12 3.19 64.00 33.00
C ALA A 12 2.99 64.64 31.60
N ALA A 13 1.76 64.62 31.07
CA ALA A 13 0.75 65.69 31.04
C ALA A 13 0.89 66.75 29.91
N CYS A 14 -0.16 66.89 29.10
CA CYS A 14 -0.71 68.20 28.76
C CYS A 14 -2.18 68.12 28.33
N ARG A 15 -2.97 69.06 28.85
CA ARG A 15 -4.40 69.30 28.64
C ARG A 15 -4.61 70.03 27.30
N CYS A 16 -5.75 69.82 26.62
CA CYS A 16 -6.53 70.96 26.13
C CYS A 16 -7.98 70.62 25.77
N SER A 17 -8.87 71.41 26.36
CA SER A 17 -10.21 71.86 25.96
C SER A 17 -11.31 70.90 25.51
N ALA A 18 -12.32 70.87 26.38
CA ALA A 18 -13.71 70.60 26.11
C ALA A 18 -14.37 71.70 25.27
N GLN A 19 -15.22 71.28 24.32
CA GLN A 19 -16.40 71.93 23.75
C GLN A 19 -16.74 71.08 22.51
N ILE A 20 -17.84 70.33 22.41
CA ILE A 20 -19.23 70.78 22.32
C ILE A 20 -20.12 69.58 22.66
N VAL A 21 -21.02 69.82 23.60
CA VAL A 21 -22.12 68.96 24.00
C VAL A 21 -23.32 69.21 23.06
N LYS A 22 -24.09 68.15 22.78
CA LYS A 22 -25.43 68.12 22.16
C LYS A 22 -25.46 68.45 20.66
N ILE A 23 -25.47 67.41 19.84
CA ILE A 23 -26.47 67.08 18.81
C ILE A 23 -26.14 65.64 18.37
N LEU A 24 -27.16 64.83 18.04
CA LEU A 24 -27.11 63.40 17.62
C LEU A 24 -27.24 62.32 18.71
N ASN A 25 -28.16 62.52 19.66
CA ASN A 25 -28.71 61.44 20.48
C ASN A 25 -29.95 60.79 19.82
N ARG A 26 -29.81 60.20 18.61
CA ARG A 26 -30.85 59.30 18.04
C ARG A 26 -30.43 58.43 16.84
N GLN A 27 -29.13 58.28 16.53
CA GLN A 27 -28.66 57.39 15.47
C GLN A 27 -27.63 56.34 15.92
N SER A 28 -27.15 56.40 17.17
CA SER A 28 -26.06 55.53 17.65
C SER A 28 -26.51 54.18 18.20
N VAL A 29 -27.82 53.91 18.33
CA VAL A 29 -28.34 52.61 18.80
C VAL A 29 -28.50 51.61 17.65
N VAL A 30 -28.67 52.08 16.41
CA VAL A 30 -28.79 51.18 15.24
C VAL A 30 -27.42 50.72 14.73
N PHE A 31 -26.38 51.54 14.88
CA PHE A 31 -25.02 51.18 14.45
C PHE A 31 -24.31 50.16 15.35
N LEU A 32 -24.74 50.00 16.62
CA LEU A 32 -24.14 49.02 17.53
C LEU A 32 -24.62 47.58 17.27
N CYS A 33 -25.80 47.38 16.67
CA CYS A 33 -26.28 46.04 16.31
C CYS A 33 -25.69 45.52 14.98
N CYS A 34 -25.34 46.40 14.04
CA CYS A 34 -24.71 45.97 12.77
C CYS A 34 -23.24 45.51 12.94
N LEU A 35 -22.54 46.00 13.97
CA LEU A 35 -21.17 45.55 14.28
C LEU A 35 -21.10 44.22 15.05
N ALA A 36 -22.21 43.76 15.64
CA ALA A 36 -22.29 42.43 16.25
C ALA A 36 -22.60 41.31 15.23
N VAL A 37 -23.09 41.64 14.03
CA VAL A 37 -23.35 40.66 12.96
C VAL A 37 -22.15 40.50 12.02
N LEU A 38 -21.25 41.50 11.96
CA LEU A 38 -20.05 41.47 11.11
C LEU A 38 -18.79 40.89 11.78
N SER A 39 -18.81 40.61 13.08
CA SER A 39 -17.70 39.93 13.78
C SER A 39 -17.80 38.40 13.77
N MET A 40 -18.87 37.80 13.22
CA MET A 40 -18.97 36.36 12.98
C MET A 40 -18.27 35.88 11.69
N TRP A 41 -17.69 36.79 10.88
CA TRP A 41 -17.03 36.45 9.61
C TRP A 41 -15.52 36.70 9.62
N ALA A 42 -14.90 36.84 10.79
CA ALA A 42 -13.45 36.99 10.94
C ALA A 42 -12.85 36.03 11.98
N TRP A 43 -13.50 34.89 12.22
CA TRP A 43 -12.80 33.73 12.77
C TRP A 43 -12.12 33.03 11.60
N GLY A 44 -10.83 33.34 11.45
CA GLY A 44 -9.94 32.62 10.58
C GLY A 44 -10.11 31.12 10.78
N CYS A 45 -10.32 30.42 9.67
CA CYS A 45 -10.19 28.98 9.55
C CYS A 45 -8.73 28.59 9.82
N SER A 46 -8.31 28.57 11.09
CA SER A 46 -7.08 27.94 11.51
C SER A 46 -7.44 26.72 12.35
N ALA A 47 -7.23 25.56 11.73
CA ALA A 47 -7.14 24.25 12.35
C ALA A 47 -8.42 23.73 13.04
N TRP A 48 -9.55 23.73 12.33
CA TRP A 48 -10.36 22.52 12.38
C TRP A 48 -9.58 21.49 11.58
N PHE A 49 -8.72 20.73 12.28
CA PHE A 49 -8.31 19.42 11.79
C PHE A 49 -9.60 18.69 11.49
N SER A 50 -9.99 18.71 10.22
CA SER A 50 -10.74 17.63 9.63
C SER A 50 -9.85 16.43 9.89
N GLN A 51 -10.12 15.74 10.99
CA GLN A 51 -9.85 14.34 11.13
C GLN A 51 -10.58 13.73 9.94
N ALA A 52 -9.91 13.76 8.79
CA ALA A 52 -10.36 13.18 7.55
C ALA A 52 -10.73 11.77 7.97
N GLY A 53 -12.03 11.50 8.02
CA GLY A 53 -12.57 10.28 8.60
C GLY A 53 -11.76 9.16 8.00
N ALA A 54 -10.93 8.52 8.84
CA ALA A 54 -10.07 7.45 8.39
C ALA A 54 -11.02 6.44 7.78
N LYS A 55 -11.06 6.38 6.45
CA LYS A 55 -11.82 5.34 5.78
C LYS A 55 -11.21 4.07 6.34
N ASN A 56 -12.01 3.30 7.08
CA ASN A 56 -11.59 2.00 7.59
C ASN A 56 -11.26 1.15 6.36
N LEU A 57 -9.97 1.17 5.98
CA LEU A 57 -9.45 0.31 4.95
C LEU A 57 -9.71 -1.12 5.40
N SER A 58 -10.09 -1.98 4.45
CA SER A 58 -10.09 -3.40 4.76
C SER A 58 -8.68 -3.80 5.18
N PHE A 59 -8.57 -4.82 6.01
CA PHE A 59 -7.28 -5.30 6.49
C PHE A 59 -6.32 -5.60 5.33
N GLU A 60 -6.83 -6.18 4.26
CA GLU A 60 -6.11 -6.49 3.03
C GLU A 60 -5.61 -5.24 2.30
N GLN A 61 -6.38 -4.15 2.31
CA GLN A 61 -5.96 -2.86 1.72
C GLN A 61 -4.83 -2.23 2.53
N MET A 62 -4.88 -2.35 3.85
CA MET A 62 -3.78 -1.92 4.71
C MET A 62 -2.51 -2.75 4.44
N LEU A 63 -2.67 -4.07 4.25
CA LEU A 63 -1.57 -4.96 3.88
C LEU A 63 -0.99 -4.68 2.49
N SER A 64 -1.80 -4.27 1.50
CA SER A 64 -1.30 -3.93 0.16
C SER A 64 -0.81 -2.49 0.00
N SER A 65 -1.04 -1.62 0.99
CA SER A 65 -0.68 -0.19 0.93
C SER A 65 0.78 0.09 0.50
N PRO A 66 1.82 -0.61 1.01
CA PRO A 66 3.20 -0.38 0.55
C PRO A 66 3.39 -0.71 -0.93
N TYR A 67 2.80 -1.81 -1.40
CA TYR A 67 2.79 -2.16 -2.82
C TYR A 67 2.06 -1.10 -3.66
N ASP A 68 0.91 -0.63 -3.21
CA ASP A 68 0.11 0.38 -3.92
C ASP A 68 0.82 1.75 -3.97
N GLY A 69 1.56 2.10 -2.90
CA GLY A 69 2.30 3.35 -2.76
C GLY A 69 3.67 3.40 -3.43
N ALA A 70 4.17 2.27 -3.94
CA ALA A 70 5.44 2.18 -4.68
C ALA A 70 5.17 2.23 -6.20
N ASN A 71 5.82 3.15 -6.91
CA ASN A 71 5.66 3.32 -8.35
C ASN A 71 6.91 2.83 -9.08
N LEU A 72 6.70 2.00 -10.12
CA LEU A 72 7.81 1.52 -10.96
C LEU A 72 8.55 2.70 -11.59
N LYS A 73 9.88 2.61 -11.66
CA LYS A 73 10.85 3.55 -12.23
C LYS A 73 10.94 4.92 -11.55
N THR A 74 9.93 5.35 -10.81
CA THR A 74 9.85 6.70 -10.22
C THR A 74 10.10 6.71 -8.72
N SER A 75 9.61 5.72 -7.98
CA SER A 75 9.90 5.62 -6.55
C SER A 75 11.36 5.21 -6.32
N LEU A 76 12.03 5.93 -5.42
CA LEU A 76 13.38 5.63 -4.97
C LEU A 76 13.37 4.76 -3.72
N THR A 77 14.52 4.17 -3.37
CA THR A 77 14.70 3.40 -2.13
C THR A 77 14.20 4.14 -0.89
N LEU A 78 14.55 5.42 -0.73
CA LEU A 78 14.13 6.22 0.44
C LEU A 78 12.60 6.42 0.51
N ASP A 79 11.91 6.47 -0.63
CA ASP A 79 10.45 6.65 -0.67
C ASP A 79 9.69 5.40 -0.24
N VAL A 80 10.35 4.24 -0.31
CA VAL A 80 9.74 2.92 -0.12
C VAL A 80 10.13 2.31 1.22
N LEU A 81 11.37 2.48 1.68
CA LEU A 81 11.84 1.88 2.93
C LEU A 81 10.97 2.28 4.13
N GLY A 82 10.61 3.56 4.25
CA GLY A 82 9.73 4.02 5.32
C GLY A 82 8.28 3.56 5.20
N LYS A 83 7.87 3.04 4.04
CA LYS A 83 6.51 2.52 3.79
C LYS A 83 6.43 1.01 3.94
N ILE A 84 7.52 0.29 3.65
CA ILE A 84 7.53 -1.16 3.66
C ILE A 84 7.52 -1.72 5.09
N GLN A 85 8.22 -1.05 6.00
CA GLN A 85 8.26 -1.41 7.42
C GLN A 85 7.14 -0.69 8.17
N ARG A 86 6.18 -1.44 8.73
CA ARG A 86 5.12 -0.84 9.55
C ARG A 86 5.49 -0.82 11.02
N SER A 87 4.91 0.14 11.74
CA SER A 87 5.00 0.15 13.19
C SER A 87 4.12 -0.97 13.78
N GLN A 88 4.57 -1.63 14.86
CA GLN A 88 3.80 -2.70 15.52
C GLN A 88 2.36 -2.27 15.89
N GLY A 89 2.15 -0.99 16.19
CA GLY A 89 0.84 -0.44 16.53
C GLY A 89 -0.18 -0.48 15.38
N GLU A 90 0.27 -0.46 14.12
CA GLU A 90 -0.61 -0.48 12.95
C GLU A 90 -1.20 -1.86 12.64
N LEU A 91 -0.51 -2.93 13.07
CA LEU A 91 -0.91 -4.32 12.80
C LEU A 91 -1.60 -5.03 13.98
N ALA A 92 -1.60 -4.39 15.15
CA ALA A 92 -1.81 -5.00 16.46
C ALA A 92 -3.16 -5.73 16.72
N PRO A 93 -4.32 -5.46 16.09
CA PRO A 93 -5.49 -6.30 16.34
C PRO A 93 -5.51 -7.60 15.54
N HIS A 94 -4.63 -7.77 14.54
CA HIS A 94 -4.72 -8.87 13.57
C HIS A 94 -3.42 -9.66 13.37
N PHE A 95 -2.27 -9.08 13.70
CA PHE A 95 -0.99 -9.78 13.78
C PHE A 95 -0.32 -9.46 15.11
N MET A 96 -0.12 -10.50 15.92
CA MET A 96 0.69 -10.44 17.15
C MET A 96 2.15 -10.84 16.90
N GLY A 97 2.47 -11.32 15.69
CA GLY A 97 3.85 -11.58 15.26
C GLY A 97 4.60 -10.28 14.99
N ALA A 98 5.90 -10.24 15.31
CA ALA A 98 6.77 -9.17 14.88
C ALA A 98 6.88 -9.20 13.34
N GLU A 99 6.63 -8.06 12.70
CA GLU A 99 6.94 -7.88 11.28
C GLU A 99 8.45 -8.04 11.09
N LEU A 100 8.83 -8.96 10.21
CA LEU A 100 10.22 -9.26 9.91
C LEU A 100 10.62 -8.48 8.66
N LEU A 101 11.66 -7.66 8.80
CA LEU A 101 12.28 -6.97 7.69
C LEU A 101 13.47 -7.79 7.19
N SER A 102 13.34 -8.31 5.97
CA SER A 102 14.42 -9.00 5.25
C SER A 102 14.98 -8.06 4.19
N GLN A 103 16.31 -7.97 4.10
CA GLN A 103 16.96 -7.08 3.14
C GLN A 103 18.23 -7.70 2.55
N SER A 104 18.50 -7.32 1.31
CA SER A 104 19.71 -7.60 0.55
C SER A 104 20.17 -6.30 -0.12
N ASP A 105 21.19 -6.36 -0.98
CA ASP A 105 21.70 -5.18 -1.67
C ASP A 105 20.67 -4.55 -2.63
N SER A 106 19.80 -5.36 -3.24
CA SER A 106 18.84 -4.89 -4.24
C SER A 106 17.37 -5.19 -3.93
N VAL A 107 17.07 -5.99 -2.91
CA VAL A 107 15.70 -6.39 -2.55
C VAL A 107 15.43 -6.15 -1.08
N VAL A 108 14.25 -5.60 -0.77
CA VAL A 108 13.75 -5.44 0.60
C VAL A 108 12.35 -6.05 0.67
N ALA A 109 12.10 -6.81 1.72
CA ALA A 109 10.80 -7.39 2.01
C ALA A 109 10.42 -7.17 3.48
N SER A 110 9.13 -6.91 3.68
CA SER A 110 8.46 -6.97 4.97
C SER A 110 7.51 -8.16 4.94
N SER A 111 7.58 -9.02 5.94
CA SER A 111 6.74 -10.21 6.08
C SER A 111 6.21 -10.34 7.49
N ALA A 112 5.06 -10.99 7.64
CA ALA A 112 4.62 -11.47 8.94
C ALA A 112 3.69 -12.67 8.82
N GLN A 113 3.47 -13.31 9.96
CA GLN A 113 2.58 -14.44 10.12
C GLN A 113 1.65 -14.21 11.33
N SER A 114 0.41 -14.68 11.25
CA SER A 114 -0.52 -14.68 12.38
C SER A 114 -0.06 -15.64 13.47
N GLU A 115 -0.52 -15.44 14.70
CA GLU A 115 -0.11 -16.27 15.84
C GLU A 115 -0.43 -17.77 15.63
N ASP A 116 -1.54 -18.07 14.97
CA ASP A 116 -1.95 -19.44 14.63
C ASP A 116 -1.25 -20.02 13.38
N GLY A 117 -0.37 -19.23 12.75
CA GLY A 117 0.35 -19.60 11.55
C GLY A 117 -0.47 -19.64 10.26
N ARG A 118 -1.79 -19.42 10.32
CA ARG A 118 -2.71 -19.67 9.20
C ARG A 118 -2.78 -18.53 8.20
N ARG A 119 -2.37 -17.33 8.59
CA ARG A 119 -2.27 -16.18 7.70
C ARG A 119 -0.82 -15.74 7.59
N ILE A 120 -0.34 -15.69 6.36
CA ILE A 120 1.01 -15.23 6.03
C ILE A 120 0.89 -14.15 4.96
N TRP A 121 1.77 -13.16 5.01
CA TRP A 121 1.83 -12.13 3.98
C TRP A 121 3.25 -11.60 3.82
N PHE A 122 3.51 -10.99 2.68
CA PHE A 122 4.68 -10.16 2.49
C PHE A 122 4.41 -9.00 1.53
N ASN A 123 5.15 -7.91 1.69
CA ASN A 123 5.40 -6.91 0.68
C ASN A 123 6.88 -6.97 0.32
N MET A 124 7.21 -6.99 -0.97
CA MET A 124 8.59 -7.07 -1.43
C MET A 124 8.81 -6.10 -2.59
N VAL A 125 9.96 -5.44 -2.57
CA VAL A 125 10.34 -4.46 -3.58
C VAL A 125 11.79 -4.70 -3.98
N ALA A 126 12.04 -4.75 -5.28
CA ALA A 126 13.37 -4.84 -5.84
C ALA A 126 13.73 -3.53 -6.56
N PHE A 127 14.97 -3.10 -6.36
CA PHE A 127 15.54 -1.86 -6.86
C PHE A 127 16.52 -2.14 -7.98
N HIS A 128 16.65 -1.17 -8.89
CA HIS A 128 17.71 -1.19 -9.88
C HIS A 128 19.05 -0.89 -9.21
N GLU A 129 20.05 -1.74 -9.41
CA GLU A 129 21.38 -1.65 -8.78
C GLU A 129 21.99 -0.24 -8.86
N PHE A 130 22.03 0.36 -10.05
CA PHE A 130 22.63 1.69 -10.24
C PHE A 130 21.69 2.88 -10.06
N ARG A 131 20.39 2.72 -10.34
CA ARG A 131 19.43 3.84 -10.36
C ARG A 131 18.66 3.99 -9.06
N LEU A 132 18.70 2.97 -8.19
CA LEU A 132 18.01 2.91 -6.90
C LEU A 132 16.49 3.18 -7.01
N ASN A 133 15.93 2.98 -8.20
CA ASN A 133 14.51 3.10 -8.45
C ASN A 133 13.85 1.72 -8.42
N VAL A 134 12.57 1.68 -8.06
CA VAL A 134 11.80 0.44 -8.01
C VAL A 134 11.65 -0.15 -9.41
N ILE A 135 12.09 -1.38 -9.61
CA ILE A 135 11.91 -2.11 -10.88
C ILE A 135 10.99 -3.31 -10.74
N ARG A 136 10.79 -3.84 -9.53
CA ARG A 136 9.81 -4.90 -9.26
C ARG A 136 9.15 -4.65 -7.91
N LYS A 137 7.86 -4.93 -7.81
CA LYS A 137 7.12 -4.91 -6.57
C LYS A 137 6.16 -6.08 -6.51
N TYR A 138 5.97 -6.60 -5.31
CA TYR A 138 5.18 -7.78 -5.02
C TYR A 138 4.37 -7.56 -3.75
N PHE A 139 3.14 -8.03 -3.77
CA PHE A 139 2.30 -8.19 -2.59
C PHE A 139 1.75 -9.61 -2.58
N PHE A 140 1.81 -10.25 -1.43
CA PHE A 140 1.29 -11.59 -1.23
C PHE A 140 0.55 -11.66 0.10
N VAL A 141 -0.59 -12.33 0.09
CA VAL A 141 -1.27 -12.78 1.30
C VAL A 141 -1.91 -14.14 1.05
N ALA A 142 -1.72 -15.07 1.96
CA ALA A 142 -2.44 -16.32 2.00
C ALA A 142 -3.13 -16.46 3.36
N ASP A 143 -4.37 -16.90 3.32
CA ASP A 143 -5.18 -17.24 4.49
C ASP A 143 -5.60 -18.71 4.33
N ASP A 144 -5.18 -19.57 5.26
CA ASP A 144 -5.60 -20.97 5.36
C ASP A 144 -6.51 -21.20 6.58
N THR A 145 -7.23 -20.15 7.01
CA THR A 145 -8.22 -20.29 8.06
C THR A 145 -9.35 -21.18 7.56
N GLY A 146 -9.42 -22.39 8.13
CA GLY A 146 -10.46 -23.37 7.87
C GLY A 146 -11.88 -22.85 8.15
N PRO A 147 -12.92 -23.65 7.85
CA PRO A 147 -14.30 -23.24 8.02
C PRO A 147 -14.58 -22.82 9.46
N THR A 148 -15.22 -21.66 9.61
CA THR A 148 -15.75 -21.22 10.90
C THR A 148 -17.00 -22.02 11.28
N LEU A 149 -17.48 -21.91 12.53
CA LEU A 149 -18.76 -22.50 12.97
C LEU A 149 -19.96 -22.12 12.08
N ARG A 150 -19.84 -21.05 11.29
CA ARG A 150 -20.84 -20.61 10.28
C ARG A 150 -20.61 -21.22 8.88
N GLY A 151 -19.76 -22.23 8.75
CA GLY A 151 -19.53 -23.02 7.53
C GLY A 151 -18.73 -22.33 6.42
N LYS A 152 -18.44 -21.02 6.53
CA LYS A 152 -17.68 -20.30 5.50
C LYS A 152 -16.18 -20.53 5.69
N SER A 153 -15.55 -21.14 4.69
CA SER A 153 -14.09 -21.19 4.54
C SER A 153 -13.56 -19.77 4.35
N ARG A 154 -12.46 -19.44 5.05
CA ARG A 154 -11.73 -18.18 4.84
C ARG A 154 -10.47 -18.38 4.00
N ARG A 155 -10.36 -19.55 3.35
CA ARG A 155 -9.21 -19.90 2.54
C ARG A 155 -9.11 -19.02 1.32
N GLY A 156 -7.91 -18.54 1.03
CA GLY A 156 -7.63 -17.79 -0.18
C GLY A 156 -6.17 -17.40 -0.28
N LEU A 157 -5.78 -17.02 -1.49
CA LEU A 157 -4.49 -16.45 -1.80
C LEU A 157 -4.68 -15.23 -2.70
N ARG A 158 -4.00 -14.13 -2.40
CA ARG A 158 -3.87 -12.97 -3.29
C ARG A 158 -2.40 -12.72 -3.53
N PHE A 159 -2.05 -12.59 -4.80
CA PHE A 159 -0.73 -12.18 -5.23
C PHE A 159 -0.86 -11.09 -6.29
N ASP A 160 -0.23 -9.96 -6.02
CA ASP A 160 -0.09 -8.86 -6.97
C ASP A 160 1.39 -8.65 -7.27
N CYS A 161 1.72 -8.53 -8.54
CA CYS A 161 3.07 -8.25 -8.99
C CYS A 161 3.05 -7.20 -10.08
N ALA A 162 3.99 -6.26 -10.04
CA ALA A 162 4.29 -5.36 -11.14
C ALA A 162 5.80 -5.24 -11.31
N MET A 163 6.28 -5.28 -12.55
CA MET A 163 7.70 -5.14 -12.86
C MET A 163 7.98 -4.47 -14.19
N VAL A 164 9.17 -3.89 -14.28
CA VAL A 164 9.79 -3.46 -15.53
C VAL A 164 10.35 -4.69 -16.23
N LEU A 165 9.94 -4.90 -17.47
CA LEU A 165 10.45 -5.97 -18.32
C LEU A 165 11.80 -5.53 -18.90
N PRO A 166 12.77 -6.45 -18.98
CA PRO A 166 14.06 -6.13 -19.55
C PRO A 166 13.98 -6.17 -21.08
N ASN A 167 14.89 -5.48 -21.76
CA ASN A 167 14.83 -5.32 -23.22
C ASN A 167 14.85 -6.66 -23.96
N GLU A 168 15.49 -7.69 -23.40
CA GLU A 168 15.54 -9.04 -23.98
C GLU A 168 14.17 -9.69 -24.07
N ILE A 169 13.22 -9.33 -23.21
CA ILE A 169 11.82 -9.80 -23.27
C ILE A 169 10.98 -8.91 -24.19
N ILE A 170 11.32 -7.62 -24.32
CA ILE A 170 10.54 -6.66 -25.11
C ILE A 170 10.87 -6.77 -26.59
N GLU A 171 12.16 -6.82 -26.93
CA GLU A 171 12.67 -6.79 -28.31
C GLU A 171 12.74 -8.17 -28.95
N LYS A 172 12.54 -9.24 -28.17
CA LYS A 172 12.47 -10.60 -28.72
C LYS A 172 11.31 -10.72 -29.70
N SER A 173 11.59 -11.30 -30.87
CA SER A 173 10.54 -11.68 -31.81
C SER A 173 9.82 -12.92 -31.29
N TYR A 174 8.50 -12.80 -31.13
CA TYR A 174 7.60 -13.90 -30.78
C TYR A 174 6.77 -14.29 -32.00
N ALA A 175 6.37 -15.56 -32.09
CA ALA A 175 5.50 -16.03 -33.17
C ALA A 175 4.11 -15.36 -33.09
N ASP A 176 3.61 -15.17 -31.88
CA ASP A 176 2.35 -14.49 -31.60
C ASP A 176 2.34 -13.85 -30.20
N ASP A 177 1.25 -13.14 -29.88
CA ASP A 177 1.08 -12.52 -28.56
C ASP A 177 0.94 -13.54 -27.43
N SER A 178 0.48 -14.77 -27.74
CA SER A 178 0.35 -15.82 -26.72
C SER A 178 1.72 -16.29 -26.24
N GLU A 179 2.66 -16.53 -27.15
CA GLU A 179 4.04 -16.87 -26.83
C GLU A 179 4.71 -15.76 -26.01
N ARG A 180 4.46 -14.49 -26.38
CA ARG A 180 4.95 -13.32 -25.63
C ARG A 180 4.42 -13.31 -24.20
N GLN A 181 3.11 -13.51 -24.02
CA GLN A 181 2.48 -13.54 -22.70
C GLN A 181 3.03 -14.67 -21.82
N ILE A 182 3.22 -15.87 -22.38
CA ILE A 182 3.83 -17.00 -21.67
C ILE A 182 5.27 -16.65 -21.27
N ALA A 183 6.05 -16.01 -22.15
CA ALA A 183 7.41 -15.59 -21.84
C ALA A 183 7.47 -14.55 -20.72
N VAL A 184 6.56 -13.57 -20.72
CA VAL A 184 6.43 -12.59 -19.64
C VAL A 184 6.09 -13.29 -18.31
N LEU A 185 5.14 -14.22 -18.31
CA LEU A 185 4.76 -14.95 -17.10
C LEU A 185 5.91 -15.81 -16.55
N LYS A 186 6.68 -16.48 -17.43
CA LYS A 186 7.90 -17.20 -17.06
C LYS A 186 8.94 -16.25 -16.45
N TYR A 187 9.14 -15.08 -17.06
CA TYR A 187 10.06 -14.07 -16.53
C TYR A 187 9.65 -13.57 -15.14
N ILE A 188 8.35 -13.34 -14.91
CA ILE A 188 7.81 -12.92 -13.61
C ILE A 188 8.10 -13.99 -12.54
N ARG A 189 7.83 -15.26 -12.83
CA ARG A 189 8.12 -16.39 -11.93
C ARG A 189 9.60 -16.45 -11.57
N GLU A 190 10.48 -16.36 -12.56
CA GLU A 190 11.94 -16.44 -12.32
C GLU A 190 12.46 -15.22 -11.56
N SER A 191 11.93 -14.03 -11.81
CA SER A 191 12.26 -12.82 -11.07
C SER A 191 11.86 -12.93 -9.60
N LEU A 192 10.64 -13.42 -9.32
CA LEU A 192 10.18 -13.67 -7.96
C LEU A 192 11.09 -14.67 -7.24
N ARG A 193 11.44 -15.78 -7.91
CA ARG A 193 12.33 -16.81 -7.34
C ARG A 193 13.72 -16.26 -7.04
N LYS A 194 14.28 -15.46 -7.94
CA LYS A 194 15.57 -14.78 -7.75
C LYS A 194 15.52 -13.85 -6.54
N ASP A 195 14.50 -13.00 -6.46
CA ASP A 195 14.37 -12.01 -5.39
C ASP A 195 14.21 -12.66 -4.01
N LEU A 196 13.43 -13.75 -3.92
CA LEU A 196 13.30 -14.53 -2.69
C LEU A 196 14.62 -15.21 -2.28
N ASN A 197 15.37 -15.75 -3.23
CA ASN A 197 16.68 -16.36 -2.96
C ASN A 197 17.70 -15.32 -2.49
N GLU A 198 17.67 -14.11 -3.05
CA GLU A 198 18.56 -13.01 -2.65
C GLU A 198 18.32 -12.62 -1.18
N LEU A 199 17.05 -12.57 -0.77
CA LEU A 199 16.69 -12.35 0.64
C LEU A 199 17.12 -13.52 1.55
N GLY A 200 17.00 -14.76 1.10
CA GLY A 200 17.42 -15.94 1.88
C GLY A 200 18.94 -16.07 2.06
N ALA A 201 19.73 -15.58 1.09
CA ALA A 201 21.19 -15.63 1.13
C ALA A 201 21.84 -14.42 1.83
N GLY A 202 21.19 -13.25 1.76
CA GLY A 202 21.71 -11.97 2.26
C GLY A 202 21.15 -11.51 3.61
N ALA A 203 20.03 -12.07 4.09
CA ALA A 203 19.47 -11.70 5.38
C ALA A 203 20.44 -12.05 6.52
N THR A 204 20.48 -11.19 7.54
CA THR A 204 21.37 -11.15 8.70
C THR A 204 21.28 -12.35 9.66
N GLY A 205 21.17 -13.57 9.12
CA GLY A 205 21.11 -14.83 9.86
C GLY A 205 19.71 -15.24 10.33
N GLN A 206 18.70 -14.40 10.15
CA GLN A 206 17.30 -14.78 10.37
C GLN A 206 16.73 -15.34 9.07
N ASN A 207 16.78 -16.67 8.94
CA ASN A 207 16.09 -17.37 7.87
C ASN A 207 14.58 -17.16 8.06
N ASP A 208 13.99 -16.30 7.23
CA ASP A 208 12.56 -16.02 7.24
C ASP A 208 11.80 -17.20 6.63
N ASN A 209 11.40 -18.14 7.49
CA ASN A 209 10.58 -19.27 7.10
C ASN A 209 9.28 -18.84 6.39
N THR A 210 8.76 -17.64 6.70
CA THR A 210 7.55 -17.10 6.06
C THR A 210 7.78 -16.88 4.57
N LEU A 211 8.86 -16.20 4.20
CA LEU A 211 9.19 -15.95 2.79
C LEU A 211 9.46 -17.25 2.03
N ASN A 212 10.10 -18.24 2.66
CA ASN A 212 10.31 -19.56 2.05
C ASN A 212 8.99 -20.27 1.76
N VAL A 213 8.05 -20.29 2.71
CA VAL A 213 6.72 -20.88 2.53
C VAL A 213 5.95 -20.14 1.44
N CYS A 214 5.97 -18.81 1.44
CA CYS A 214 5.28 -18.03 0.40
C CYS A 214 5.89 -18.28 -0.99
N GLY A 215 7.22 -18.39 -1.07
CA GLY A 215 7.94 -18.73 -2.30
C GLY A 215 7.55 -20.09 -2.86
N LEU A 216 7.44 -21.11 -2.01
CA LEU A 216 6.99 -22.44 -2.39
C LEU A 216 5.55 -22.41 -2.93
N LEU A 217 4.63 -21.77 -2.20
CA LEU A 217 3.23 -21.61 -2.61
C LEU A 217 3.10 -20.91 -3.95
N MET A 218 3.86 -19.82 -4.15
CA MET A 218 3.83 -19.09 -5.42
C MET A 218 4.47 -19.88 -6.55
N ASN A 219 5.57 -20.61 -6.32
CA ASN A 219 6.16 -21.46 -7.34
C ASN A 219 5.17 -22.52 -7.82
N GLN A 220 4.51 -23.22 -6.89
CA GLN A 220 3.47 -24.19 -7.22
C GLN A 220 2.32 -23.53 -7.99
N THR A 221 1.86 -22.35 -7.56
CA THR A 221 0.81 -21.59 -8.22
C THR A 221 1.18 -21.24 -9.66
N PHE A 222 2.37 -20.68 -9.89
CA PHE A 222 2.85 -20.35 -11.23
C PHE A 222 3.03 -21.59 -12.11
N GLU A 223 3.51 -22.71 -11.58
CA GLU A 223 3.62 -23.95 -12.35
C GLU A 223 2.27 -24.45 -12.84
N MET A 224 1.23 -24.38 -12.01
CA MET A 224 -0.11 -24.76 -12.41
C MET A 224 -0.69 -23.81 -13.46
N ILE A 225 -0.52 -22.50 -13.28
CA ILE A 225 -0.94 -21.49 -14.25
C ILE A 225 -0.23 -21.72 -15.58
N LEU A 226 1.10 -21.89 -15.56
CA LEU A 226 1.93 -22.12 -16.76
C LEU A 226 1.49 -23.38 -17.52
N ARG A 227 1.24 -24.49 -16.81
CA ARG A 227 0.69 -25.70 -17.45
C ARG A 227 -0.66 -25.45 -18.10
N ARG A 228 -1.53 -24.65 -17.47
CA ARG A 228 -2.86 -24.36 -18.01
C ARG A 228 -2.79 -23.49 -19.26
N VAL A 229 -1.96 -22.46 -19.26
CA VAL A 229 -1.78 -21.56 -20.43
C VAL A 229 -1.06 -22.28 -21.57
N ASP A 230 -0.07 -23.13 -21.28
CA ASP A 230 0.61 -23.96 -22.28
C ASP A 230 -0.36 -24.98 -22.92
N SER A 231 -1.42 -25.40 -22.20
CA SER A 231 -2.41 -26.36 -22.71
C SER A 231 -3.48 -25.77 -23.63
N SER A 232 -3.68 -24.45 -23.64
CA SER A 232 -4.80 -23.83 -24.35
C SER A 232 -4.53 -22.37 -24.74
N PRO A 233 -4.43 -22.07 -26.05
CA PRO A 233 -4.30 -20.69 -26.55
C PRO A 233 -5.45 -19.78 -26.11
N ALA A 234 -6.66 -20.33 -25.97
CA ALA A 234 -7.82 -19.57 -25.48
C ALA A 234 -7.64 -19.07 -24.04
N VAL A 235 -6.96 -19.84 -23.19
CA VAL A 235 -6.63 -19.43 -21.82
C VAL A 235 -5.59 -18.31 -21.83
N VAL A 236 -4.60 -18.38 -22.73
CA VAL A 236 -3.60 -17.32 -22.89
C VAL A 236 -4.29 -16.02 -23.30
N ALA A 237 -5.15 -16.05 -24.32
CA ALA A 237 -5.88 -14.86 -24.76
C ALA A 237 -6.72 -14.21 -23.62
N ALA A 238 -7.24 -15.03 -22.71
CA ALA A 238 -8.00 -14.58 -21.54
C ALA A 238 -7.13 -13.89 -20.47
N LEU A 239 -5.81 -14.16 -20.39
CA LEU A 239 -4.92 -13.50 -19.42
C LEU A 239 -4.96 -11.98 -19.52
N SER A 240 -5.03 -11.45 -20.74
CA SER A 240 -5.03 -10.01 -21.03
C SER A 240 -6.40 -9.36 -20.91
N GLN A 241 -7.45 -10.13 -20.67
CA GLN A 241 -8.79 -9.61 -20.45
C GLN A 241 -8.93 -9.02 -19.04
N PRO A 242 -9.80 -8.02 -18.83
CA PRO A 242 -10.01 -7.42 -17.50
C PRO A 242 -10.37 -8.43 -16.41
N ASP A 243 -11.15 -9.46 -16.79
CA ASP A 243 -11.61 -10.54 -15.92
C ASP A 243 -10.58 -11.66 -15.76
N GLY A 244 -9.55 -11.69 -16.62
CA GLY A 244 -8.56 -12.76 -16.65
C GLY A 244 -9.17 -14.10 -17.09
N PHE A 245 -8.61 -15.19 -16.57
CA PHE A 245 -9.18 -16.52 -16.72
C PHE A 245 -9.41 -17.17 -15.36
N GLU A 246 -10.43 -18.02 -15.29
CA GLU A 246 -10.77 -18.80 -14.10
C GLU A 246 -9.86 -20.01 -13.92
N PHE A 247 -9.44 -20.26 -12.69
CA PHE A 247 -8.53 -21.34 -12.34
C PHE A 247 -8.92 -21.97 -10.99
N ASP A 248 -8.95 -23.29 -10.92
CA ASP A 248 -9.19 -24.03 -9.69
C ASP A 248 -7.88 -24.41 -9.01
N HIS A 249 -7.65 -23.88 -7.80
CA HIS A 249 -6.50 -24.22 -6.97
C HIS A 249 -6.88 -25.30 -5.95
N ILE A 250 -6.07 -26.36 -5.85
CA ILE A 250 -6.36 -27.52 -4.96
C ILE A 250 -6.63 -27.13 -3.49
N THR A 251 -5.93 -26.13 -2.98
CA THR A 251 -6.06 -25.65 -1.58
C THR A 251 -7.05 -24.49 -1.41
N PHE A 252 -7.18 -23.63 -2.42
CA PHE A 252 -7.82 -22.32 -2.29
C PHE A 252 -9.09 -22.17 -3.15
N ASP A 253 -9.57 -23.28 -3.72
CA ASP A 253 -10.73 -23.37 -4.60
C ASP A 253 -10.58 -22.48 -5.85
N LYS A 254 -11.71 -22.04 -6.42
CA LYS A 254 -11.77 -21.18 -7.60
C LYS A 254 -11.00 -19.88 -7.40
N GLY A 255 -10.48 -19.37 -8.51
CA GLY A 255 -9.86 -18.06 -8.57
C GLY A 255 -9.70 -17.53 -9.97
N THR A 256 -9.09 -16.36 -10.06
CA THR A 256 -8.89 -15.61 -11.30
C THR A 256 -7.42 -15.21 -11.43
N VAL A 257 -6.89 -15.39 -12.62
CA VAL A 257 -5.54 -14.95 -12.97
C VAL A 257 -5.63 -14.00 -14.16
N ARG A 258 -5.04 -12.82 -14.00
CA ARG A 258 -4.94 -11.84 -15.09
C ARG A 258 -3.54 -11.26 -15.17
N MET A 259 -3.19 -10.82 -16.36
CA MET A 259 -1.93 -10.18 -16.65
C MET A 259 -2.16 -9.01 -17.60
N VAL A 260 -1.53 -7.88 -17.31
CA VAL A 260 -1.47 -6.75 -18.24
C VAL A 260 -0.01 -6.50 -18.56
N ALA A 261 0.36 -6.64 -19.83
CA ALA A 261 1.69 -6.32 -20.32
C ALA A 261 1.59 -5.17 -21.32
N GLY A 262 2.32 -4.08 -21.08
CA GLY A 262 2.25 -2.87 -21.89
C GLY A 262 3.53 -2.04 -21.78
N GLY A 263 4.00 -1.54 -22.92
CA GLY A 263 5.32 -0.89 -23.01
C GLY A 263 6.41 -1.83 -22.54
N ASP A 264 7.17 -1.37 -21.54
CA ASP A 264 8.24 -2.09 -20.86
C ASP A 264 7.84 -2.50 -19.44
N THR A 265 6.54 -2.67 -19.17
CA THR A 265 6.02 -3.10 -17.87
C THR A 265 5.04 -4.26 -18.00
N ALA A 266 5.01 -5.10 -16.97
CA ALA A 266 4.00 -6.12 -16.80
C ALA A 266 3.47 -6.13 -15.37
N ALA A 267 2.19 -6.44 -15.24
CA ALA A 267 1.54 -6.67 -13.96
C ALA A 267 0.74 -7.97 -14.00
N VAL A 268 0.87 -8.79 -12.96
CA VAL A 268 0.09 -10.02 -12.77
C VAL A 268 -0.70 -9.90 -11.48
N LYS A 269 -1.95 -10.34 -11.53
CA LYS A 269 -2.83 -10.44 -10.37
C LYS A 269 -3.45 -11.84 -10.33
N ILE A 270 -3.25 -12.51 -9.21
CA ILE A 270 -3.75 -13.86 -8.92
C ILE A 270 -4.60 -13.77 -7.66
N LEU A 271 -5.84 -14.23 -7.74
CA LEU A 271 -6.81 -14.20 -6.65
C LEU A 271 -7.47 -15.56 -6.52
N PHE A 272 -7.48 -16.15 -5.34
CA PHE A 272 -8.16 -17.42 -5.04
C PHE A 272 -9.06 -17.29 -3.81
N GLY A 273 -10.09 -18.13 -3.77
CA GLY A 273 -10.96 -18.33 -2.62
C GLY A 273 -11.61 -17.03 -2.16
N VAL A 274 -11.41 -16.65 -0.89
CA VAL A 274 -12.00 -15.42 -0.35
C VAL A 274 -11.55 -14.12 -1.01
N PHE A 275 -10.45 -14.14 -1.78
CA PHE A 275 -9.98 -12.97 -2.51
C PHE A 275 -10.47 -12.93 -3.96
N ALA A 276 -11.03 -14.03 -4.48
CA ALA A 276 -11.60 -14.07 -5.82
C ALA A 276 -12.88 -13.21 -5.89
N PRO A 277 -13.19 -12.59 -7.04
CA PRO A 277 -14.47 -11.93 -7.26
C PRO A 277 -15.61 -12.89 -6.94
N ARG A 278 -16.63 -12.44 -6.20
CA ARG A 278 -17.83 -13.24 -6.01
C ARG A 278 -18.65 -13.19 -7.30
N GLU A 279 -18.96 -14.35 -7.85
CA GLU A 279 -20.07 -14.50 -8.80
C GLU A 279 -21.33 -13.93 -8.09
N GLN A 280 -21.86 -12.82 -8.63
CA GLN A 280 -23.08 -12.18 -8.09
C GLN A 280 -24.34 -12.86 -8.61
#